data_AF-A0A3B8L090-F1
#
_entry.id   AF-A0A3B8L090-F1
#
_cell.length_a   1.000
_cell.length_b   1.000
_cell.length_c   1.000
_cell.angle_alpha   90.00
_cell.angle_beta   90.00
_cell.angle_gamma   90.00
#
_symmetry.space_group_name_H-M   'P 1'
#
loop_
_entity.id
_entity.type
_entity.pdbx_description
1 polymer ?
#
loop_
_entity_poly.entity_id
_entity_poly.type
_entity_poly.pdbx_seq_one_letter_code
_entity_poly.pdbx_strand_id
1 'polypeptide(L)'
;MSMKEEKRWDLAVVGGDGPGNDLAHEAAARGARVVLVMPGVGNGDPVGNEQVRVLTGMPRLVGAGELEIVSASESYAVSAETVVIGTGSRPWVPSSFSVDHDRVLDADSFERAAGTNRVAVVGAGRDGLRAATLLATTGVEVTLFDRRHRLLEECDSEMVDLVVEDIGRSGIRMRL
;
A
#
# COMPACT_ATOMS: atom_id res chain seq x y z
N MET A 1 -7.95 -29.79 -5.09
CA MET A 1 -8.13 -29.48 -3.65
C MET A 1 -9.61 -29.26 -3.41
N SER A 2 -10.18 -29.84 -2.34
CA SER A 2 -11.60 -29.66 -2.00
C SER A 2 -11.79 -28.29 -1.35
N MET A 3 -12.73 -27.48 -1.84
CA MET A 3 -13.13 -26.22 -1.19
C MET A 3 -13.77 -26.53 0.16
N LYS A 4 -13.34 -25.81 1.21
CA LYS A 4 -14.03 -25.82 2.51
C LYS A 4 -15.13 -24.77 2.46
N GLU A 5 -16.38 -25.19 2.61
CA GLU A 5 -17.52 -24.27 2.79
C GLU A 5 -17.49 -23.70 4.21
N GLU A 6 -17.57 -22.38 4.34
CA GLU A 6 -17.71 -21.72 5.63
C GLU A 6 -19.09 -21.15 5.85
N LYS A 7 -19.44 -21.01 7.14
CA LYS A 7 -20.73 -20.44 7.59
C LYS A 7 -20.97 -19.09 6.91
N ARG A 8 -22.24 -18.77 6.63
CA ARG A 8 -22.64 -17.40 6.22
C ARG A 8 -22.21 -16.39 7.28
N TRP A 9 -21.44 -15.38 6.89
CA TRP A 9 -20.92 -14.30 7.74
C TRP A 9 -21.81 -13.07 7.65
N ASP A 10 -21.78 -12.23 8.69
CA ASP A 10 -22.50 -10.96 8.67
C ASP A 10 -21.65 -9.91 7.95
N LEU A 11 -20.33 -9.97 8.12
CA LEU A 11 -19.36 -9.09 7.46
C LEU A 11 -18.11 -9.87 7.01
N ALA A 12 -17.70 -9.66 5.77
CA ALA A 12 -16.36 -10.00 5.29
C ALA A 12 -15.55 -8.72 5.06
N VAL A 13 -14.37 -8.62 5.67
CA VAL A 13 -13.43 -7.53 5.44
C VAL A 13 -12.24 -8.06 4.66
N VAL A 14 -11.93 -7.46 3.52
CA VAL A 14 -10.84 -7.88 2.64
C VAL A 14 -9.69 -6.90 2.73
N GLY A 15 -8.57 -7.34 3.30
CA GLY A 15 -7.43 -6.50 3.68
C GLY A 15 -7.51 -6.13 5.16
N GLY A 16 -6.49 -6.52 5.92
CA GLY A 16 -6.42 -6.33 7.38
C GLY A 16 -5.38 -5.32 7.83
N ASP A 17 -4.89 -4.45 6.94
CA ASP A 17 -4.07 -3.33 7.37
C ASP A 17 -4.95 -2.31 8.10
N GLY A 18 -4.46 -1.79 9.24
CA GLY A 18 -5.05 -0.72 10.07
C GLY A 18 -6.59 -0.64 10.02
N PRO A 19 -7.18 0.22 9.15
CA PRO A 19 -8.62 0.42 9.07
C PRO A 19 -9.45 -0.86 8.88
N GLY A 20 -8.94 -1.85 8.13
CA GLY A 20 -9.63 -3.12 7.91
C GLY A 20 -9.70 -3.97 9.18
N ASN A 21 -8.59 -4.02 9.93
CA ASN A 21 -8.53 -4.70 11.21
C ASN A 21 -9.43 -4.01 12.24
N ASP A 22 -9.35 -2.68 12.35
CA ASP A 22 -10.17 -1.90 13.29
C ASP A 22 -11.66 -2.08 13.02
N LEU A 23 -12.07 -2.01 11.74
CA LEU A 23 -13.44 -2.27 11.33
C LEU A 23 -13.90 -3.68 11.72
N ALA A 24 -13.06 -4.69 11.48
CA ALA A 24 -13.40 -6.08 11.79
C ALA A 24 -13.64 -6.27 13.29
N HIS A 25 -12.78 -5.71 14.14
CA HIS A 25 -12.90 -5.80 15.59
C HIS A 25 -14.06 -4.96 16.14
N GLU A 26 -14.30 -3.76 15.62
CA GLU A 26 -15.44 -2.93 16.03
C GLU A 26 -16.77 -3.58 15.66
N ALA A 27 -16.89 -4.16 14.46
CA ALA A 27 -18.08 -4.89 14.05
C ALA A 27 -18.30 -6.14 14.93
N ALA A 28 -17.24 -6.88 15.24
CA ALA A 28 -17.30 -8.03 16.13
C ALA A 28 -17.69 -7.64 17.57
N ALA A 29 -17.18 -6.53 18.10
CA ALA A 29 -17.55 -6.01 19.41
C ALA A 29 -19.04 -5.63 19.50
N ARG A 30 -19.66 -5.27 18.36
CA ARG A 30 -21.10 -5.03 18.22
C ARG A 30 -21.92 -6.29 17.95
N GLY A 31 -21.30 -7.47 17.98
CA GLY A 31 -21.96 -8.78 17.87
C GLY A 31 -22.03 -9.35 16.46
N ALA A 32 -21.40 -8.73 15.45
CA ALA A 32 -21.33 -9.30 14.11
C ALA A 32 -20.36 -10.49 14.06
N ARG A 33 -20.68 -11.50 13.27
CA ARG A 33 -19.72 -12.57 12.90
C ARG A 33 -18.90 -12.07 11.74
N VAL A 34 -17.60 -11.91 11.98
CA VAL A 34 -16.69 -11.29 11.03
C VAL A 34 -15.66 -12.29 10.52
N VAL A 35 -15.48 -12.31 9.20
CA VAL A 35 -14.32 -12.91 8.57
C VAL A 35 -13.40 -11.81 8.03
N LEU A 36 -12.15 -11.82 8.48
CA LEU A 36 -11.11 -10.93 8.01
C LEU A 36 -10.20 -11.71 7.06
N VAL A 37 -10.13 -11.25 5.81
CA VAL A 37 -9.39 -11.92 4.74
C VAL A 37 -8.09 -11.18 4.45
N MET A 38 -6.97 -11.89 4.51
CA MET A 38 -5.62 -11.40 4.26
C MET A 38 -5.10 -11.88 2.90
N PRO A 39 -5.04 -11.02 1.88
CA PRO A 39 -4.52 -11.38 0.56
C PRO A 39 -3.03 -11.75 0.54
N GLY A 40 -2.28 -11.38 1.56
CA GLY A 40 -0.83 -11.57 1.66
C GLY A 40 -0.27 -11.03 2.98
N VAL A 41 1.05 -10.84 3.03
CA VAL A 41 1.74 -10.26 4.18
C VAL A 41 1.51 -8.74 4.18
N GLY A 42 0.71 -8.24 5.11
CA GLY A 42 0.54 -6.81 5.37
C GLY A 42 1.57 -6.30 6.37
N ASN A 43 1.50 -5.02 6.76
CA ASN A 43 2.40 -4.42 7.75
C ASN A 43 2.05 -4.79 9.21
N GLY A 44 1.12 -5.73 9.41
CA GLY A 44 0.78 -6.30 10.70
C GLY A 44 0.14 -7.67 10.55
N ASP A 45 0.38 -8.54 11.53
CA ASP A 45 -0.35 -9.80 11.68
C ASP A 45 -1.70 -9.48 12.32
N PRO A 46 -2.84 -9.62 11.62
CA PRO A 46 -4.14 -9.40 12.24
C PRO A 46 -4.35 -10.44 13.34
N VAL A 47 -4.79 -9.96 14.49
CA VAL A 47 -5.03 -10.82 15.65
C VAL A 47 -6.48 -11.27 15.61
N GLY A 48 -6.72 -12.50 15.20
CA GLY A 48 -8.04 -13.12 15.36
C GLY A 48 -8.44 -13.23 16.83
N ASN A 49 -9.75 -13.32 17.07
CA ASN A 49 -10.29 -13.69 18.38
C ASN A 49 -11.50 -14.62 18.17
N GLU A 50 -12.27 -14.92 19.22
CA GLU A 50 -13.43 -15.81 19.11
C GLU A 50 -14.52 -15.29 18.14
N GLN A 51 -14.54 -14.00 17.84
CA GLN A 51 -15.56 -13.31 17.03
C GLN A 51 -15.04 -12.86 15.65
N VAL A 52 -13.72 -12.71 15.50
CA VAL A 52 -13.04 -12.35 14.25
C VAL A 52 -12.21 -13.53 13.77
N ARG A 53 -12.68 -14.19 12.71
CA ARG A 53 -11.92 -15.25 12.07
C ARG A 53 -11.03 -14.68 10.98
N VAL A 54 -9.72 -14.94 11.08
CA VAL A 54 -8.76 -14.55 10.04
C VAL A 54 -8.56 -15.69 9.04
N LEU A 55 -8.68 -15.39 7.75
CA LEU A 55 -8.33 -16.28 6.66
C LEU A 55 -7.21 -15.65 5.82
N THR A 56 -6.19 -16.45 5.48
CA THR A 56 -5.09 -16.00 4.63
C THR A 56 -5.20 -16.63 3.25
N GLY A 57 -5.12 -15.80 2.22
CA GLY A 57 -5.17 -16.21 0.82
C GLY A 57 -5.71 -15.10 -0.07
N MET A 58 -5.42 -15.20 -1.36
CA MET A 58 -5.89 -14.26 -2.37
C MET A 58 -7.41 -14.35 -2.54
N PRO A 59 -8.15 -13.27 -2.25
CA PRO A 59 -9.59 -13.23 -2.39
C PRO A 59 -9.99 -12.92 -3.84
N ARG A 60 -11.11 -13.48 -4.26
CA ARG A 60 -11.79 -13.17 -5.52
C ARG A 60 -13.28 -13.06 -5.26
N LEU A 61 -13.85 -11.91 -5.60
CA LEU A 61 -15.31 -11.74 -5.58
C LEU A 61 -15.91 -12.49 -6.78
N VAL A 62 -16.70 -13.50 -6.49
CA VAL A 62 -17.32 -14.38 -7.51
C VAL A 62 -18.84 -14.16 -7.63
N GLY A 63 -19.42 -13.42 -6.70
CA GLY A 63 -20.83 -13.05 -6.69
C GLY A 63 -21.11 -11.98 -5.65
N ALA A 64 -22.36 -11.57 -5.52
CA ALA A 64 -22.77 -10.63 -4.48
C ALA A 64 -22.63 -11.30 -3.10
N GLY A 65 -21.69 -10.81 -2.29
CA GLY A 65 -21.40 -11.40 -0.98
C GLY A 65 -20.57 -12.68 -1.01
N GLU A 66 -20.21 -13.18 -2.20
CA GLU A 66 -19.52 -14.47 -2.36
C GLU A 66 -18.05 -14.28 -2.74
N LEU A 67 -17.16 -14.82 -1.91
CA LEU A 67 -15.72 -14.74 -2.03
C LEU A 67 -15.11 -16.14 -2.14
N GLU A 68 -14.21 -16.32 -3.10
CA GLU A 68 -13.25 -17.43 -3.13
C GLU A 68 -11.92 -16.93 -2.56
N ILE A 69 -11.35 -17.64 -1.59
CA ILE A 69 -10.07 -17.28 -0.97
C ILE A 69 -9.10 -18.42 -1.24
N VAL A 70 -8.03 -18.15 -1.98
CA VAL A 70 -7.07 -19.18 -2.41
C VAL A 70 -5.69 -18.87 -1.85
N SER A 71 -5.13 -19.79 -1.07
CA SER A 71 -3.74 -19.78 -0.64
C SER A 71 -2.96 -20.93 -1.30
N ALA A 72 -1.66 -21.06 -1.00
CA ALA A 72 -0.85 -22.16 -1.51
C ALA A 72 -1.32 -23.54 -1.01
N SER A 73 -1.96 -23.59 0.17
CA SER A 73 -2.34 -24.84 0.86
C SER A 73 -3.84 -25.03 1.02
N GLU A 74 -4.64 -23.97 0.94
CA GLU A 74 -6.06 -24.00 1.28
C GLU A 74 -6.91 -23.18 0.30
N SER A 75 -8.19 -23.55 0.19
CA SER A 75 -9.19 -22.80 -0.56
C SER A 75 -10.48 -22.77 0.24
N TYR A 76 -11.06 -21.57 0.38
CA TYR A 76 -12.28 -21.31 1.13
C TYR A 76 -13.33 -20.68 0.24
N ALA A 77 -14.58 -21.11 0.42
CA ALA A 77 -15.75 -20.43 -0.09
C ALA A 77 -16.41 -19.68 1.08
N VAL A 78 -16.54 -18.36 0.94
CA VAL A 78 -17.06 -17.46 1.97
C VAL A 78 -18.27 -16.72 1.41
N SER A 79 -19.39 -16.84 2.12
CA SER A 79 -20.61 -16.06 1.87
C SER A 79 -20.80 -15.05 3.00
N ALA A 80 -21.02 -13.79 2.67
CA ALA A 80 -21.22 -12.70 3.63
C ALA A 80 -22.34 -11.76 3.19
N GLU A 81 -23.09 -11.20 4.16
CA GLU A 81 -24.14 -10.22 3.85
C GLU A 81 -23.56 -8.89 3.34
N THR A 82 -22.45 -8.46 3.94
CA THR A 82 -21.71 -7.28 3.52
C THR A 82 -20.25 -7.64 3.29
N VAL A 83 -19.67 -7.11 2.21
CA VAL A 83 -18.24 -7.21 1.91
C VAL A 83 -17.65 -5.81 1.89
N VAL A 84 -16.62 -5.60 2.69
CA VAL A 84 -15.82 -4.36 2.69
C VAL A 84 -14.45 -4.65 2.09
N ILE A 85 -14.05 -3.84 1.11
CA ILE A 85 -12.77 -3.97 0.42
C ILE A 85 -11.82 -2.87 0.90
N GLY A 86 -10.72 -3.29 1.50
CA GLY A 86 -9.65 -2.46 2.06
C GLY A 86 -8.26 -3.03 1.75
N THR A 87 -8.02 -3.47 0.51
CA THR A 87 -6.77 -4.15 0.09
C THR A 87 -5.54 -3.24 -0.05
N GLY A 88 -5.64 -1.98 0.38
CA GLY A 88 -4.59 -0.99 0.21
C GLY A 88 -4.30 -0.63 -1.26
N SER A 89 -3.10 -0.11 -1.50
CA SER A 89 -2.60 0.32 -2.81
C SER A 89 -1.25 -0.34 -3.12
N ARG A 90 -0.82 -0.25 -4.37
CA ARG A 90 0.50 -0.72 -4.82
C ARG A 90 1.14 0.37 -5.67
N PRO A 91 2.48 0.53 -5.66
CA PRO A 91 3.14 1.49 -6.52
C PRO A 91 2.77 1.27 -7.99
N TRP A 92 2.44 2.35 -8.69
CA TRP A 92 2.31 2.30 -10.13
C TRP A 92 3.69 2.40 -10.77
N VAL A 93 4.03 1.42 -11.60
CA VAL A 93 5.30 1.38 -12.34
C VAL A 93 4.97 1.57 -13.82
N PRO A 94 5.53 2.60 -14.50
CA PRO A 94 5.34 2.75 -15.93
C PRO A 94 5.92 1.56 -16.69
N SER A 95 5.27 1.12 -17.77
CA SER A 95 5.68 -0.09 -18.52
C SER A 95 7.09 -0.01 -19.13
N SER A 96 7.67 1.18 -19.23
CA SER A 96 9.06 1.40 -19.67
C SER A 96 10.11 1.11 -18.59
N PHE A 97 9.69 0.90 -17.34
CA PHE A 97 10.54 0.57 -16.22
C PHE A 97 10.29 -0.87 -15.78
N SER A 98 11.37 -1.57 -15.47
CA SER A 98 11.33 -2.90 -14.84
C SER A 98 11.97 -2.76 -13.46
N VAL A 99 11.18 -2.84 -12.40
CA VAL A 99 11.68 -2.82 -11.01
C VAL A 99 12.43 -4.13 -10.76
N ASP A 100 13.73 -4.01 -10.52
CA ASP A 100 14.64 -5.13 -10.21
C ASP A 100 15.11 -5.12 -8.76
N HIS A 101 14.72 -4.08 -8.00
CA HIS A 101 15.16 -3.81 -6.63
C HIS A 101 16.69 -3.74 -6.48
N ASP A 102 17.44 -3.42 -7.53
CA ASP A 102 18.89 -3.20 -7.51
C ASP A 102 19.24 -1.85 -8.13
N ARG A 103 18.84 -1.65 -9.39
CA ARG A 103 19.04 -0.39 -10.13
C ARG A 103 17.77 0.41 -10.27
N VAL A 104 16.64 -0.27 -10.43
CA VAL A 104 15.31 0.34 -10.48
C VAL A 104 14.59 -0.09 -9.21
N LEU A 105 14.43 0.88 -8.31
CA LEU A 105 13.82 0.72 -7.01
C LEU A 105 12.40 1.29 -7.03
N ASP A 106 11.56 0.79 -6.15
CA ASP A 106 10.21 1.30 -5.90
C ASP A 106 10.08 1.84 -4.47
N ALA A 107 8.86 2.20 -4.07
CA ALA A 107 8.59 2.77 -2.75
C ALA A 107 8.96 1.83 -1.58
N ASP A 108 9.07 0.52 -1.83
CA ASP A 108 9.38 -0.49 -0.81
C ASP A 108 10.89 -0.78 -0.71
N SER A 109 11.70 -0.23 -1.63
CA SER A 109 13.12 -0.59 -1.75
C SER A 109 14.06 0.60 -2.00
N PHE A 110 13.54 1.82 -2.08
CA PHE A 110 14.31 3.01 -2.45
C PHE A 110 15.47 3.30 -1.49
N GLU A 111 15.36 2.91 -0.21
CA GLU A 111 16.41 3.11 0.79
C GLU A 111 17.71 2.40 0.42
N ARG A 112 17.66 1.36 -0.43
CA ARG A 112 18.85 0.67 -0.95
C ARG A 112 19.73 1.57 -1.81
N ALA A 113 19.23 2.71 -2.28
CA ALA A 113 20.03 3.71 -2.96
C ALA A 113 20.96 4.50 -2.01
N ALA A 114 20.77 4.40 -0.68
CA ALA A 114 21.65 5.00 0.30
C ALA A 114 23.05 4.37 0.20
N GLY A 115 24.04 5.17 -0.22
CA GLY A 115 25.41 4.72 -0.50
C GLY A 115 25.78 4.67 -1.98
N THR A 116 24.84 4.97 -2.88
CA THR A 116 25.16 5.24 -4.29
C THR A 116 25.70 6.67 -4.45
N ASN A 117 26.37 6.97 -5.57
CA ASN A 117 26.85 8.32 -5.84
C ASN A 117 25.72 9.28 -6.26
N ARG A 118 24.70 8.74 -6.97
CA ARG A 118 23.62 9.53 -7.55
C ARG A 118 22.37 8.68 -7.74
N VAL A 119 21.22 9.32 -7.60
CA VAL A 119 19.90 8.69 -7.78
C VAL A 119 18.96 9.62 -8.54
N ALA A 120 18.16 9.02 -9.43
CA ALA A 120 17.04 9.69 -10.08
C ALA A 120 15.74 9.24 -9.39
N VAL A 121 15.00 10.19 -8.84
CA VAL A 121 13.66 9.95 -8.29
C VAL A 121 12.65 10.39 -9.34
N VAL A 122 11.76 9.49 -9.75
CA VAL A 122 10.77 9.73 -10.81
C VAL A 122 9.39 9.89 -10.18
N GLY A 123 8.81 11.08 -10.35
CA GLY A 123 7.59 11.54 -9.69
C GLY A 123 7.92 12.40 -8.47
N ALA A 124 7.41 13.63 -8.45
CA ALA A 124 7.58 14.62 -7.38
C ALA A 124 6.27 14.85 -6.61
N GLY A 125 5.45 13.82 -6.51
CA GLY A 125 4.37 13.74 -5.53
C GLY A 125 4.92 13.54 -4.10
N ARG A 126 4.01 13.37 -3.14
CA ARG A 126 4.35 13.24 -1.71
C ARG A 126 5.40 12.16 -1.42
N ASP A 127 5.25 10.96 -2.00
CA ASP A 127 6.18 9.85 -1.76
C ASP A 127 7.54 10.07 -2.44
N GLY A 128 7.54 10.64 -3.65
CA GLY A 128 8.77 10.97 -4.37
C GLY A 128 9.57 12.07 -3.68
N LEU A 129 8.89 13.11 -3.17
CA LEU A 129 9.51 14.14 -2.34
C LEU A 129 10.10 13.53 -1.06
N ARG A 130 9.35 12.68 -0.35
CA ARG A 130 9.85 11.97 0.83
C ARG A 130 11.11 11.15 0.52
N ALA A 131 11.09 10.36 -0.55
CA ALA A 131 12.23 9.55 -0.95
C ALA A 131 13.44 10.42 -1.32
N ALA A 132 13.23 11.49 -2.09
CA ALA A 132 14.27 12.43 -2.48
C ALA A 132 14.92 13.11 -1.27
N THR A 133 14.12 13.63 -0.35
CA THR A 133 14.61 14.26 0.88
C THR A 133 15.38 13.26 1.74
N LEU A 134 14.84 12.05 1.95
CA LEU A 134 15.52 11.03 2.76
C LEU A 134 16.87 10.63 2.16
N LEU A 135 16.92 10.35 0.85
CA LEU A 135 18.16 9.98 0.17
C LEU A 135 19.20 11.11 0.16
N ALA A 136 18.76 12.37 0.03
CA ALA A 136 19.65 13.52 0.12
C ALA A 136 20.36 13.59 1.49
N THR A 137 19.69 13.21 2.59
CA THR A 137 20.32 13.18 3.92
C THR A 137 21.46 12.15 4.03
N THR A 138 21.48 11.14 3.16
CA THR A 138 22.54 10.12 3.14
C THR A 138 23.77 10.51 2.31
N GLY A 139 23.78 11.74 1.74
CA GLY A 139 24.88 12.26 0.94
C GLY A 139 24.86 11.85 -0.54
N VAL A 140 23.79 11.18 -0.99
CA VAL A 140 23.59 10.80 -2.40
C VAL A 140 23.19 12.03 -3.20
N GLU A 141 23.74 12.21 -4.42
CA GLU A 141 23.24 13.25 -5.32
C GLU A 141 21.86 12.90 -5.87
N VAL A 142 20.83 13.62 -5.45
CA VAL A 142 19.44 13.38 -5.88
C VAL A 142 19.05 14.29 -7.04
N THR A 143 18.46 13.70 -8.08
CA THR A 143 17.74 14.45 -9.11
C THR A 143 16.28 14.00 -9.14
N LEU A 144 15.36 14.92 -8.89
CA LEU A 144 13.92 14.69 -8.83
C LEU A 144 13.28 15.11 -10.16
N PHE A 145 12.58 14.18 -10.81
CA PHE A 145 11.89 14.40 -12.07
C PHE A 145 10.38 14.39 -11.87
N ASP A 146 9.68 15.34 -12.47
CA ASP A 146 8.23 15.30 -12.66
C ASP A 146 7.88 15.74 -14.08
N ARG A 147 6.66 15.42 -14.52
CA ARG A 147 6.11 15.89 -15.80
C ARG A 147 5.33 17.19 -15.65
N ARG A 148 4.94 17.53 -14.42
CA ARG A 148 4.22 18.75 -14.06
C ARG A 148 5.19 19.92 -14.01
N HIS A 149 4.74 21.09 -14.46
CA HIS A 149 5.55 22.31 -14.43
C HIS A 149 5.72 22.90 -13.04
N ARG A 150 4.87 22.50 -12.08
CA ARG A 150 4.94 22.95 -10.69
C ARG A 150 4.76 21.77 -9.73
N LEU A 151 5.46 21.82 -8.61
CA LEU A 151 5.24 20.89 -7.50
C LEU A 151 3.95 21.20 -6.76
N LEU A 152 3.30 20.16 -6.24
CA LEU A 152 2.19 20.28 -5.29
C LEU A 152 1.14 21.32 -5.73
N GLU A 153 0.66 21.24 -6.98
CA GLU A 153 -0.27 22.21 -7.59
C GLU A 153 -1.58 22.37 -6.82
N GLU A 154 -1.95 21.35 -6.05
CA GLU A 154 -3.07 21.33 -5.12
C GLU A 154 -2.86 22.16 -3.84
N CYS A 155 -1.64 22.63 -3.56
CA CYS A 155 -1.27 23.39 -2.36
C CYS A 155 -1.15 24.89 -2.63
N ASP A 156 -1.12 25.67 -1.55
CA ASP A 156 -0.88 27.11 -1.62
C ASP A 156 0.48 27.44 -2.25
N SER A 157 0.47 28.37 -3.20
CA SER A 157 1.64 28.73 -3.99
C SER A 157 2.82 29.24 -3.18
N GLU A 158 2.58 30.05 -2.15
CA GLU A 158 3.67 30.63 -1.36
C GLU A 158 4.35 29.54 -0.51
N MET A 159 3.56 28.60 0.00
CA MET A 159 4.07 27.43 0.71
C MET A 159 4.88 26.52 -0.20
N VAL A 160 4.43 26.31 -1.43
CA VAL A 160 5.16 25.51 -2.42
C VAL A 160 6.50 26.17 -2.75
N ASP A 161 6.54 27.48 -2.91
CA ASP A 161 7.77 28.19 -3.24
C ASP A 161 8.82 28.06 -2.12
N LEU A 162 8.39 28.09 -0.85
CA LEU A 162 9.27 27.80 0.30
C LEU A 162 9.80 26.37 0.28
N VAL A 163 8.95 25.39 -0.05
CA VAL A 163 9.36 23.98 -0.17
C VAL A 163 10.35 23.78 -1.32
N VAL A 164 10.11 24.41 -2.47
CA VAL A 164 11.02 24.37 -3.63
C VAL A 164 12.38 24.96 -3.25
N GLU A 165 12.41 26.07 -2.52
CA GLU A 165 13.65 26.67 -2.03
C GLU A 165 14.41 25.74 -1.07
N ASP A 166 13.71 25.12 -0.11
CA ASP A 166 14.31 24.20 0.85
C ASP A 166 14.86 22.92 0.20
N ILE A 167 14.12 22.36 -0.76
CA ILE A 167 14.57 21.22 -1.59
C ILE A 167 15.86 21.58 -2.34
N GLY A 168 15.91 22.78 -2.94
CA GLY A 168 17.10 23.25 -3.64
C GLY A 168 18.30 23.44 -2.71
N ARG A 169 18.09 24.01 -1.51
CA ARG A 169 19.13 24.15 -0.48
C ARG A 169 19.64 22.80 0.05
N SER A 170 18.78 21.79 0.05
CA SER A 170 19.11 20.41 0.43
C SER A 170 19.92 19.65 -0.65
N GLY A 171 20.29 20.32 -1.75
CA GLY A 171 21.12 19.73 -2.81
C GLY A 171 20.35 18.87 -3.81
N ILE A 172 19.01 18.87 -3.75
CA ILE A 172 18.16 18.10 -4.65
C ILE A 172 17.95 18.90 -5.94
N ARG A 173 18.36 18.33 -7.08
CA ARG A 173 18.16 18.96 -8.40
C ARG A 173 16.77 18.62 -8.93
N MET A 174 15.92 19.62 -9.15
CA MET A 174 14.59 19.42 -9.70
C MET A 174 14.56 19.55 -11.23
N ARG A 175 13.78 18.70 -11.89
CA ARG A 175 13.49 18.69 -13.33
C ARG A 175 11.98 18.50 -13.51
N LEU A 176 11.28 19.63 -13.68
CA LEU A 176 9.83 19.75 -13.85
C LEU A 176 9.47 20.02 -15.32
#